data_AF-A0A841Y6H2-F1
#
_entry.id   AF-A0A841Y6H2-F1
#
_cell.length_a   1.000
_cell.length_b   1.000
_cell.length_c   1.000
_cell.angle_alpha   90.00
_cell.angle_beta   90.00
_cell.angle_gamma   90.00
#
_symmetry.space_group_name_H-M   'P 1'
#
loop_
_entity.id
_entity.type
_entity.pdbx_description
1 polymer ?
#
loop_
_entity_poly.entity_id
_entity_poly.type
_entity_poly.pdbx_seq_one_letter_code
_entity_poly.pdbx_strand_id
1 'polypeptide(L)' 'MSVLAEIYAKDVFAGRRGIEAVPEMFRDEARKALEDLNKRAEAQAQREAEATEGVEVNE' A
#
# COMPACT_ATOMS: atom_id res chain seq x y z
N MET A 1 5.93 -2.41 -16.20
CA MET A 1 5.82 -1.32 -15.22
C MET A 1 7.21 -0.78 -14.98
N SER A 2 7.41 0.54 -14.85
CA SER A 2 8.74 1.13 -14.64
C SER A 2 9.25 0.83 -13.23
N VAL A 3 10.46 0.27 -13.09
CA VAL A 3 11.09 -0.04 -11.80
C VAL A 3 11.21 1.22 -10.93
N LEU A 4 11.46 2.38 -11.53
CA LEU A 4 11.54 3.66 -10.80
C LEU A 4 10.20 4.06 -10.18
N ALA A 5 9.09 3.87 -10.90
CA ALA A 5 7.76 4.22 -10.39
C ALA A 5 7.38 3.35 -9.17
N GLU A 6 7.79 2.07 -9.17
CA GLU A 6 7.56 1.17 -8.04
C GLU A 6 8.34 1.58 -6.78
N ILE A 7 9.60 2.03 -6.94
CA ILE A 7 10.40 2.54 -5.81
C ILE A 7 9.72 3.76 -5.18
N TYR A 8 9.27 4.70 -6.01
CA TYR A 8 8.55 5.88 -5.53
C TYR A 8 7.24 5.51 -4.82
N ALA A 9 6.45 4.60 -5.39
CA ALA A 9 5.22 4.14 -4.77
C ALA A 9 5.45 3.51 -3.39
N LYS A 10 6.50 2.70 -3.24
CA LYS A 10 6.89 2.11 -1.95
C LYS A 10 7.33 3.15 -0.94
N ASP A 11 8.07 4.17 -1.37
CA ASP A 11 8.49 5.25 -0.47
C ASP A 11 7.32 6.11 -0.02
N VAL A 12 6.34 6.35 -0.89
CA VAL A 12 5.09 7.05 -0.55
C VAL A 12 4.24 6.20 0.38
N PHE A 13 4.08 4.91 0.10
CA PHE A 13 3.35 3.97 0.94
C PHE A 13 3.94 3.88 2.36
N ALA A 14 5.27 3.88 2.48
CA ALA A 14 5.98 3.89 3.76
C ALA A 14 5.95 5.26 4.48
N GLY A 15 5.29 6.29 3.93
CA GLY A 15 5.24 7.64 4.48
C GLY A 15 6.57 8.38 4.46
N ARG A 16 7.59 7.86 3.74
CA ARG A 16 8.92 8.47 3.67
C ARG A 16 8.95 9.72 2.80
N ARG A 17 8.05 9.81 1.82
CA ARG A 17 7.87 10.97 0.91
C ARG A 17 6.40 11.12 0.52
N GLY A 18 5.98 12.35 0.16
CA GLY A 18 4.68 12.57 -0.46
C GLY A 18 4.67 12.25 -1.95
N ILE A 19 3.49 11.94 -2.52
CA ILE A 19 3.32 11.69 -3.97
C ILE A 19 3.71 12.91 -4.82
N GLU A 20 3.66 14.11 -4.25
CA GLU A 20 4.08 15.35 -4.90
C GLU A 20 5.59 15.39 -5.17
N ALA A 21 6.39 14.70 -4.35
CA ALA A 21 7.84 14.58 -4.52
C ALA A 21 8.23 13.57 -5.63
N VAL A 22 7.26 12.85 -6.19
CA VAL A 22 7.48 11.95 -7.33
C VAL A 22 7.50 12.76 -8.62
N PRO A 23 8.50 12.57 -9.50
CA PRO A 23 8.54 13.24 -10.80
C PRO A 23 7.26 12.99 -11.59
N GLU A 24 6.76 14.04 -12.24
CA GLU A 24 5.44 14.01 -12.92
C GLU A 24 5.31 12.87 -13.92
N MET A 25 6.37 12.58 -14.68
CA MET A 25 6.43 11.47 -15.63
C MET A 25 6.21 10.07 -15.02
N PHE A 26 6.41 9.92 -13.71
CA PHE A 26 6.20 8.66 -12.98
C PHE A 26 5.03 8.73 -12.00
N ARG A 27 4.38 9.89 -11.83
CA ARG A 27 3.37 10.10 -10.79
C ARG A 27 2.14 9.21 -11.01
N ASP A 28 1.71 9.04 -12.25
CA ASP A 28 0.57 8.18 -12.59
C ASP A 28 0.87 6.70 -12.39
N GLU A 29 2.05 6.23 -12.82
CA GLU A 29 2.49 4.85 -12.57
C GLU A 29 2.68 4.59 -11.07
N ALA A 30 3.27 5.54 -10.34
CA ALA A 30 3.45 5.45 -8.90
C ALA A 30 2.12 5.46 -8.14
N ARG A 31 1.12 6.23 -8.59
CA ARG A 31 -0.24 6.18 -8.02
C ARG A 31 -0.88 4.81 -8.19
N LYS A 32 -0.80 4.21 -9.38
CA LYS A 32 -1.34 2.87 -9.63
C LYS A 32 -0.67 1.82 -8.75
N ALA A 33 0.66 1.87 -8.66
CA ALA A 33 1.41 0.98 -7.78
C ALA A 33 1.08 1.21 -6.28
N LEU A 34 0.87 2.47 -5.87
CA LEU A 34 0.47 2.81 -4.50
C LEU A 34 -0.92 2.28 -4.17
N GLU A 35 -1.88 2.39 -5.10
CA GLU A 35 -3.23 1.85 -4.93
C GLU A 35 -3.20 0.31 -4.76
N ASP A 36 -2.41 -0.39 -5.57
CA ASP A 36 -2.24 -1.83 -5.45
C ASP A 36 -1.59 -2.24 -4.12
N LEU A 37 -0.62 -1.46 -3.63
CA LEU A 37 0.00 -1.67 -2.32
C LEU A 37 -1.02 -1.46 -1.19
N ASN A 38 -1.81 -0.39 -1.24
CA ASN A 38 -2.87 -0.12 -0.28
C ASN A 38 -3.92 -1.23 -0.25
N LYS A 39 -4.43 -1.67 -1.41
CA LYS A 39 -5.42 -2.76 -1.50
C LYS A 39 -4.92 -4.05 -0.87
N ARG A 40 -3.64 -4.40 -1.08
CA ARG A 40 -3.03 -5.59 -0.46
C ARG A 40 -2.89 -5.43 1.05
N ALA A 41 -2.49 -4.25 1.51
CA ALA A 41 -2.37 -3.96 2.94
C ALA A 41 -3.75 -3.98 3.62
N GLU A 42 -4.78 -3.42 3.00
CA GLU A 42 -6.16 -3.48 3.48
C GLU A 42 -6.67 -4.92 3.54
N ALA A 43 -6.46 -5.71 2.49
CA ALA A 43 -6.86 -7.12 2.46
C ALA A 43 -6.14 -7.96 3.53
N GLN A 44 -4.87 -7.65 3.82
CA GLN A 44 -4.13 -8.29 4.90
C GLN A 44 -4.66 -7.85 6.27
N ALA A 45 -4.89 -6.54 6.48
CA ALA A 45 -5.42 -6.00 7.72
C ALA A 45 -6.83 -6.53 8.03
N GLN A 46 -7.69 -6.70 7.02
CA GLN A 46 -9.01 -7.33 7.18
C GLN A 46 -8.88 -8.80 7.62
N ARG A 47 -7.99 -9.57 6.99
CA ARG A 47 -7.74 -10.96 7.42
C ARG A 47 -7.18 -11.05 8.83
N GLU A 48 -6.29 -10.13 9.21
CA GLU A 48 -5.75 -10.06 10.56
C GLU A 48 -6.82 -9.66 11.58
N ALA A 49 -7.69 -8.71 11.23
CA ALA A 49 -8.84 -8.35 12.06
C ALA A 49 -9.83 -9.52 12.21
N GLU A 50 -10.20 -10.19 11.13
CA GLU A 50 -11.06 -11.38 11.16
C GLU A 50 -10.43 -12.54 11.93
N ALA A 51 -9.12 -12.75 11.80
CA ALA A 51 -8.39 -13.78 12.55
C ALA A 51 -8.26 -13.46 14.04
N THR A 52 -8.21 -12.16 14.40
CA THR A 52 -8.17 -11.71 15.80
C THR A 52 -9.57 -11.78 16.42
N GLU A 53 -10.61 -11.38 15.69
CA GLU A 53 -12.01 -11.43 16.15
C GLU A 53 -12.54 -12.87 16.27
N GLY A 54 -12.08 -13.79 15.43
CA GLY A 54 -12.41 -15.22 15.51
C GLY A 54 -11.74 -15.99 16.66
N VAL A 55 -10.79 -15.39 17.38
CA VAL A 55 -10.08 -16.02 18.52
C VAL A 55 -10.75 -15.72 19.87
N GLU A 56 -11.63 -14.72 19.96
CA GLU A 56 -12.31 -14.36 21.22
C GLU A 56 -13.58 -15.17 21.52
N VAL A 57 -14.00 -16.11 20.64
CA VAL A 57 -15.30 -16.80 20.76
C VAL A 57 -15.24 -18.20 21.40
N ASN A 58 -14.18 -18.53 22.13
CA ASN A 58 -14.05 -19.83 22.83
C ASN A 58 -14.18 -19.68 24.35
N GLU A 59 -15.35 -19.26 24.82
CA GLU A 59 -15.83 -19.44 26.21
C GLU A 59 -17.24 -20.07 26.23
#